data_AF-D7DXG8-F1
#
_entry.id   AF-D7DXG8-F1
#
_cell.length_a   1.000
_cell.length_b   1.000
_cell.length_c   1.000
_cell.angle_alpha   90.00
_cell.angle_beta   90.00
_cell.angle_gamma   90.00
#
_symmetry.space_group_name_H-M   'P 1'
#
loop_
_entity.id
_entity.type
_entity.pdbx_description
1 polymer ?
#
loop_
_entity_poly.entity_id
_entity_poly.type
_entity_poly.pdbx_seq_one_letter_code
_entity_poly.pdbx_strand_id
1 'polypeptide(L)'
;MNNHNQDYNPNGIAEINGNILGLPDDYNSANLIIFAVPWEVTVSYGAGTANGPQRILDASYQIDLFDFDHPDGWKQGIFLEEIPKDILEKNNYYRQEAAKVMQRQAEGKALTETPDLTPVLTAINQAGEQINQWLFTQCQAAMNQGKKVAVIGGDHSLPLGYFQALATKYENYGILHIDAHADLRDAYEGFEFSHASIMFNAIKIPQISNLVQVAIRDICQDEVDIIQESNGRITAYYDQAIKQKLYSGMNWIDICQEIINNLPENVYISFDVDGLDPKLCPNTGTPVPGGLELEQTYCLFRELVNSGRKIIGFDICEVGDAEWDGNVGARIVYKLANLLDLSHQQ
;
A
#
# COMPACT_ATOMS: atom_id res chain seq x y z
N MET A 1 -13.46 4.58 -27.91
CA MET A 1 -12.59 3.47 -27.46
C MET A 1 -11.59 3.23 -28.57
N ASN A 2 -10.37 3.76 -28.43
CA ASN A 2 -9.32 3.58 -29.45
C ASN A 2 -8.75 2.17 -29.34
N ASN A 3 -8.66 1.51 -30.49
CA ASN A 3 -8.31 0.11 -30.72
C ASN A 3 -6.80 -0.18 -30.56
N HIS A 4 -6.12 0.38 -29.55
CA HIS A 4 -4.65 0.18 -29.40
C HIS A 4 -4.25 -1.25 -29.04
N ASN A 5 -5.19 -2.10 -28.61
CA ASN A 5 -4.93 -3.46 -28.15
C ASN A 5 -5.16 -4.58 -29.19
N GLN A 6 -5.50 -4.27 -30.45
CA GLN A 6 -5.79 -5.35 -31.43
C GLN A 6 -4.54 -6.09 -31.93
N ASP A 7 -3.37 -5.45 -31.90
CA ASP A 7 -2.12 -6.03 -32.41
C ASP A 7 -1.15 -6.49 -31.29
N TYR A 8 -1.47 -6.23 -30.01
CA TYR A 8 -0.66 -6.69 -28.90
C TYR A 8 -0.86 -8.20 -28.68
N ASN A 9 0.24 -8.95 -28.64
CA ASN A 9 0.20 -10.39 -28.38
C ASN A 9 0.49 -10.66 -26.90
N PRO A 10 -0.53 -10.93 -26.05
CA PRO A 10 -0.32 -11.19 -24.62
C PRO A 10 0.38 -12.51 -24.32
N ASN A 11 0.60 -13.36 -25.34
CA ASN A 11 1.36 -14.61 -25.21
C ASN A 11 2.82 -14.47 -25.68
N GLY A 12 3.21 -13.26 -26.11
CA GLY A 12 4.58 -12.95 -26.53
C GLY A 12 5.49 -12.62 -25.36
N ILE A 13 6.75 -12.30 -25.66
CA ILE A 13 7.63 -11.68 -24.67
C ILE A 13 7.12 -10.27 -24.36
N ALA A 14 7.19 -9.85 -23.10
CA ALA A 14 6.88 -8.47 -22.72
C ALA A 14 7.86 -7.50 -23.40
N GLU A 15 7.33 -6.40 -23.94
CA GLU A 15 8.15 -5.38 -24.56
C GLU A 15 8.80 -4.49 -23.48
N ILE A 16 10.12 -4.28 -23.57
CA ILE A 16 10.82 -3.33 -22.70
C ILE A 16 10.59 -1.91 -23.24
N ASN A 17 9.36 -1.42 -23.04
CA ASN A 17 8.89 -0.13 -23.55
C ASN A 17 8.83 0.95 -22.45
N GLY A 18 9.19 0.62 -21.21
CA GLY A 18 9.14 1.52 -20.05
C GLY A 18 7.81 1.49 -19.30
N ASN A 19 6.80 0.79 -19.82
CA ASN A 19 5.51 0.64 -19.17
C ASN A 19 5.48 -0.61 -18.28
N ILE A 20 4.65 -0.55 -17.24
CA ILE A 20 4.40 -1.69 -16.37
C ILE A 20 3.82 -2.87 -17.17
N LEU A 21 4.30 -4.08 -16.90
CA LEU A 21 3.93 -5.33 -17.58
C LEU A 21 4.28 -5.37 -19.09
N GLY A 22 5.02 -4.37 -19.60
CA GLY A 22 5.28 -4.24 -21.05
C GLY A 22 4.03 -3.96 -21.89
N LEU A 23 2.95 -3.49 -21.27
CA LEU A 23 1.71 -3.15 -21.97
C LEU A 23 1.90 -1.91 -22.86
N PRO A 24 1.20 -1.82 -24.00
CA PRO A 24 1.34 -0.70 -24.93
C PRO A 24 0.53 0.54 -24.52
N ASP A 25 -0.14 0.49 -23.37
CA ASP A 25 -1.05 1.53 -22.90
C ASP A 25 -0.33 2.81 -22.48
N ASP A 26 -1.04 3.93 -22.62
CA ASP A 26 -0.65 5.23 -22.10
C ASP A 26 -1.72 5.75 -21.12
N TYR A 27 -1.45 6.90 -20.49
CA TYR A 27 -2.39 7.53 -19.55
C TYR A 27 -3.80 7.72 -20.13
N ASN A 28 -3.92 8.02 -21.43
CA ASN A 28 -5.21 8.27 -22.05
C ASN A 28 -5.96 6.95 -22.33
N SER A 29 -5.27 5.90 -22.78
CA SER A 29 -5.87 4.60 -23.09
C SER A 29 -6.21 3.76 -21.87
N ALA A 30 -5.38 3.81 -20.83
CA ALA A 30 -5.50 2.96 -19.65
C ALA A 30 -6.71 3.31 -18.77
N ASN A 31 -7.45 2.32 -18.27
CA ASN A 31 -8.49 2.57 -17.26
C ASN A 31 -7.93 2.66 -15.85
N LEU A 32 -6.80 1.98 -15.58
CA LEU A 32 -6.08 2.04 -14.30
C LEU A 32 -4.79 2.84 -14.45
N ILE A 33 -4.67 3.90 -13.65
CA ILE A 33 -3.44 4.69 -13.51
C ILE A 33 -2.77 4.33 -12.19
N ILE A 34 -1.49 4.01 -12.23
CA ILE A 34 -0.65 3.72 -11.08
C ILE A 34 0.30 4.91 -10.88
N PHE A 35 0.35 5.45 -9.66
CA PHE A 35 1.34 6.46 -9.27
C PHE A 35 2.42 5.84 -8.39
N ALA A 36 3.68 6.10 -8.70
CA ALA A 36 4.81 5.71 -7.86
C ALA A 36 5.21 6.85 -6.93
N VAL A 37 5.53 6.54 -5.67
CA VAL A 37 5.97 7.53 -4.69
C VAL A 37 7.28 7.08 -4.04
N PRO A 38 8.46 7.31 -4.65
CA PRO A 38 9.74 6.78 -4.16
C PRO A 38 10.23 7.53 -2.90
N TRP A 39 9.60 7.25 -1.75
CA TRP A 39 9.77 7.96 -0.49
C TRP A 39 9.81 6.98 0.69
N GLU A 40 10.81 7.11 1.56
CA GLU A 40 11.03 6.22 2.71
C GLU A 40 11.63 6.97 3.91
N VAL A 41 11.40 8.28 4.00
CA VAL A 41 12.13 9.16 4.91
C VAL A 41 12.02 8.71 6.36
N THR A 42 10.92 8.05 6.72
CA THR A 42 10.61 7.71 8.10
C THR A 42 10.99 6.29 8.50
N VAL A 43 11.51 5.45 7.60
CA VAL A 43 11.86 4.06 7.92
C VAL A 43 12.89 3.97 9.06
N SER A 44 12.62 3.09 10.02
CA SER A 44 13.31 3.05 11.31
C SER A 44 14.28 1.86 11.47
N TYR A 45 14.16 0.83 10.62
CA TYR A 45 15.02 -0.37 10.67
C TYR A 45 15.79 -0.58 9.35
N GLY A 46 15.17 -1.22 8.36
CA GLY A 46 15.70 -1.39 7.01
C GLY A 46 15.40 -0.16 6.13
N ALA A 47 16.22 0.05 5.11
CA ALA A 47 16.00 1.05 4.06
C ALA A 47 16.12 0.40 2.68
N GLY A 48 15.65 1.09 1.65
CA GLY A 48 15.58 0.64 0.26
C GLY A 48 14.17 0.66 -0.32
N THR A 49 13.13 0.98 0.46
CA THR A 49 11.73 0.89 0.02
C THR A 49 11.36 2.01 -0.95
N ALA A 50 12.12 3.11 -0.96
CA ALA A 50 12.05 4.11 -2.03
C ALA A 50 12.43 3.57 -3.42
N ASN A 51 13.20 2.47 -3.50
CA ASN A 51 13.51 1.79 -4.76
C ASN A 51 12.44 0.75 -5.16
N GLY A 52 11.50 0.43 -4.25
CA GLY A 52 10.42 -0.54 -4.46
C GLY A 52 9.62 -0.31 -5.76
N PRO A 53 9.18 0.93 -6.09
CA PRO A 53 8.49 1.20 -7.35
C PRO A 53 9.29 0.81 -8.60
N GLN A 54 10.60 1.04 -8.60
CA GLN A 54 11.47 0.64 -9.71
C GLN A 54 11.62 -0.89 -9.76
N ARG A 55 11.75 -1.56 -8.60
CA ARG A 55 11.82 -3.02 -8.53
C ARG A 55 10.55 -3.70 -9.02
N ILE A 56 9.38 -3.15 -8.70
CA ILE A 56 8.09 -3.56 -9.24
C ILE A 56 8.08 -3.43 -10.76
N LEU A 57 8.46 -2.25 -11.30
CA LEU A 57 8.48 -2.02 -12.74
C LEU A 57 9.42 -3.00 -13.46
N ASP A 58 10.64 -3.15 -12.97
CA ASP A 58 11.65 -4.04 -13.56
C ASP A 58 11.19 -5.51 -13.56
N ALA A 59 10.55 -5.96 -12.48
CA ALA A 59 10.09 -7.34 -12.39
C ALA A 59 8.78 -7.60 -13.16
N SER A 60 7.99 -6.56 -13.43
CA SER A 60 6.69 -6.68 -14.07
C SER A 60 6.77 -7.28 -15.49
N TYR A 61 7.88 -7.11 -16.20
CA TYR A 61 8.11 -7.71 -17.52
C TYR A 61 8.17 -9.25 -17.51
N GLN A 62 8.30 -9.88 -16.34
CA GLN A 62 8.34 -11.34 -16.18
C GLN A 62 6.98 -11.95 -15.85
N ILE A 63 5.89 -11.16 -15.90
CA ILE A 63 4.54 -11.62 -15.57
C ILE A 63 3.80 -12.01 -16.84
N ASP A 64 3.28 -13.24 -16.88
CA ASP A 64 2.30 -13.66 -17.87
C ASP A 64 0.94 -12.99 -17.59
N LEU A 65 0.30 -12.47 -18.63
CA LEU A 65 -0.93 -11.67 -18.48
C LEU A 65 -2.19 -12.50 -18.23
N PHE A 66 -2.16 -13.83 -18.34
CA PHE A 66 -3.33 -14.63 -18.03
C PHE A 66 -3.53 -14.74 -16.51
N ASP A 67 -4.56 -14.08 -15.98
CA ASP A 67 -5.01 -14.26 -14.59
C ASP A 67 -6.21 -15.21 -14.53
N PHE A 68 -6.22 -16.13 -13.57
CA PHE A 68 -7.29 -17.14 -13.46
C PHE A 68 -8.64 -16.56 -13.02
N ASP A 69 -8.64 -15.45 -12.29
CA ASP A 69 -9.86 -14.81 -11.82
C ASP A 69 -10.39 -13.80 -12.85
N HIS A 70 -9.49 -13.14 -13.60
CA HIS A 70 -9.86 -12.20 -14.67
C HIS A 70 -8.99 -12.37 -15.94
N PRO A 71 -9.26 -13.38 -16.78
CA PRO A 71 -8.41 -13.72 -17.94
C PRO A 71 -8.15 -12.59 -18.93
N ASP A 72 -9.11 -11.67 -19.04
CA ASP A 72 -9.08 -10.52 -19.94
C ASP A 72 -8.74 -9.21 -19.21
N GLY A 73 -8.36 -9.25 -17.93
CA GLY A 73 -8.21 -8.06 -17.10
C GLY A 73 -7.09 -7.13 -17.51
N TRP A 74 -6.05 -7.61 -18.20
CA TRP A 74 -5.04 -6.76 -18.82
C TRP A 74 -5.62 -5.81 -19.89
N LYS A 75 -6.74 -6.17 -20.53
CA LYS A 75 -7.38 -5.34 -21.57
C LYS A 75 -8.01 -4.07 -21.03
N GLN A 76 -8.13 -3.93 -19.70
CA GLN A 76 -8.54 -2.68 -19.07
C GLN A 76 -7.55 -1.54 -19.36
N GLY A 77 -6.31 -1.88 -19.72
CA GLY A 77 -5.20 -0.95 -19.84
C GLY A 77 -4.72 -0.50 -18.47
N ILE A 78 -3.44 -0.78 -18.19
CA ILE A 78 -2.78 -0.49 -16.92
C ILE A 78 -1.55 0.35 -17.25
N PHE A 79 -1.47 1.54 -16.68
CA PHE A 79 -0.39 2.47 -16.94
C PHE A 79 0.24 2.94 -15.63
N LEU A 80 1.57 2.84 -15.55
CA LEU A 80 2.37 3.42 -14.47
C LEU A 80 2.91 4.76 -14.95
N GLU A 81 2.55 5.83 -14.24
CA GLU A 81 3.13 7.16 -14.47
C GLU A 81 4.64 7.17 -14.19
N GLU A 82 5.36 8.11 -14.84
CA GLU A 82 6.82 8.20 -14.68
C GLU A 82 7.20 8.33 -13.20
N ILE A 83 8.10 7.46 -12.72
CA ILE A 83 8.58 7.49 -11.34
C ILE A 83 9.26 8.86 -11.10
N PRO A 84 8.73 9.69 -10.18
CA PRO A 84 9.13 11.08 -10.06
C PRO A 84 10.54 11.21 -9.45
N LYS A 85 11.51 11.57 -10.29
CA LYS A 85 12.92 11.73 -9.90
C LYS A 85 13.12 12.82 -8.85
N ASP A 86 12.32 13.89 -8.89
CA ASP A 86 12.39 14.98 -7.91
C ASP A 86 11.94 14.53 -6.51
N ILE A 87 10.96 13.62 -6.42
CA ILE A 87 10.57 13.00 -5.14
C ILE A 87 11.69 12.11 -4.60
N LEU A 88 12.33 11.32 -5.47
CA LEU A 88 13.47 10.49 -5.07
C LEU A 88 14.67 11.33 -4.57
N GLU A 89 14.96 12.46 -5.23
CA GLU A 89 15.98 13.41 -4.78
C GLU A 89 15.65 14.02 -3.41
N LYS A 90 14.39 14.45 -3.21
CA LYS A 90 13.91 14.93 -1.90
C LYS A 90 14.01 13.85 -0.83
N ASN A 91 13.61 12.62 -1.16
CA ASN A 91 13.73 11.46 -0.28
C ASN A 91 15.17 11.30 0.21
N ASN A 92 16.14 11.27 -0.71
CA ASN A 92 17.55 11.09 -0.37
C ASN A 92 18.06 12.17 0.59
N TYR A 93 17.63 13.42 0.41
CA TYR A 93 17.96 14.52 1.32
C TYR A 93 17.31 14.34 2.70
N TYR A 94 15.99 14.21 2.74
CA TYR A 94 15.25 14.16 4.00
C TYR A 94 15.50 12.88 4.79
N ARG A 95 15.85 11.76 4.14
CA ARG A 95 16.25 10.52 4.80
C ARG A 95 17.53 10.71 5.61
N GLN A 96 18.51 11.46 5.08
CA GLN A 96 19.74 11.80 5.80
C GLN A 96 19.45 12.72 6.98
N GLU A 97 18.52 13.66 6.83
CA GLU A 97 18.11 14.55 7.92
C GLU A 97 17.33 13.80 9.01
N ALA A 98 16.42 12.90 8.63
CA ALA A 98 15.64 12.06 9.54
C ALA A 98 16.55 11.17 10.39
N ALA A 99 17.60 10.58 9.78
CA ALA A 99 18.58 9.77 10.51
C ALA A 99 19.24 10.54 11.68
N LYS A 100 19.45 11.86 11.56
CA LYS A 100 20.00 12.69 12.65
C LYS A 100 19.01 12.82 13.80
N VAL A 101 17.72 12.97 13.50
CA VAL A 101 16.63 13.06 14.48
C VAL A 101 16.46 11.73 15.20
N MET A 102 16.39 10.63 14.45
CA MET A 102 16.30 9.26 14.97
C MET A 102 17.48 8.95 15.90
N GLN A 103 18.70 9.24 15.46
CA GLN A 103 19.90 9.04 16.28
C GLN A 103 19.84 9.85 17.60
N ARG A 104 19.42 11.12 17.54
CA ARG A 104 19.31 11.97 18.74
C ARG A 104 18.35 11.38 19.76
N GLN A 105 17.21 10.88 19.30
CA GLN A 105 16.21 10.25 20.17
C GLN A 105 16.67 8.91 20.70
N ALA A 106 17.32 8.08 19.88
CA ALA A 106 17.92 6.81 20.30
C ALA A 106 19.00 7.00 21.39
N GLU A 107 19.71 8.14 21.38
CA GLU A 107 20.65 8.54 22.44
C GLU A 107 19.96 9.07 23.71
N GLY A 108 18.63 9.17 23.73
CA GLY A 108 17.85 9.69 24.85
C GLY A 108 18.01 11.20 25.09
N LYS A 109 18.49 11.94 24.08
CA LYS A 109 18.78 13.38 24.17
C LYS A 109 17.62 14.20 23.62
N ALA A 110 17.46 15.41 24.16
CA ALA A 110 16.44 16.33 23.65
C ALA A 110 16.83 16.84 22.25
N LEU A 111 15.82 17.06 21.39
CA LEU A 111 16.04 17.67 20.06
C LEU A 111 16.61 19.09 20.17
N THR A 112 16.32 19.81 21.25
CA THR A 112 16.80 21.16 21.53
C THR A 112 18.26 21.25 21.96
N GLU A 113 18.91 20.12 22.26
CA GLU A 113 20.36 20.09 22.52
C GLU A 113 21.15 20.45 21.25
N THR A 114 22.35 21.01 21.40
CA THR A 114 23.13 21.54 20.27
C THR A 114 23.71 20.42 19.37
N PRO A 115 23.56 20.49 18.03
CA PRO A 115 22.73 21.46 17.30
C PRO A 115 21.23 21.15 17.46
N ASP A 116 20.42 22.20 17.61
CA ASP A 116 18.96 22.07 17.74
C ASP A 116 18.37 21.46 16.46
N LEU A 117 17.76 20.27 16.60
CA LEU A 117 17.16 19.50 15.52
C LEU A 117 15.65 19.74 15.39
N THR A 118 15.04 20.58 16.22
CA THR A 118 13.61 20.91 16.13
C THR A 118 13.24 21.44 14.74
N PRO A 119 14.00 22.40 14.13
CA PRO A 119 13.69 22.86 12.78
C PRO A 119 13.83 21.77 11.71
N VAL A 120 14.73 20.81 11.92
CA VAL A 120 14.93 19.67 11.01
C VAL A 120 13.71 18.76 11.03
N LEU A 121 13.22 18.41 12.22
CA LEU A 121 11.99 17.63 12.38
C LEU A 121 10.80 18.33 11.74
N THR A 122 10.61 19.63 11.99
CA THR A 122 9.54 20.42 11.37
C THR A 122 9.61 20.39 9.84
N ALA A 123 10.82 20.52 9.27
CA ALA A 123 11.01 20.47 7.82
C ALA A 123 10.68 19.09 7.23
N ILE A 124 10.96 18.00 7.96
CA ILE A 124 10.61 16.63 7.55
C ILE A 124 9.10 16.44 7.54
N ASN A 125 8.40 16.84 8.60
CA ASN A 125 6.92 16.73 8.65
C ASN A 125 6.27 17.56 7.54
N GLN A 126 6.76 18.77 7.27
CA GLN A 126 6.29 19.59 6.14
C GLN A 126 6.55 18.92 4.79
N ALA A 127 7.67 18.22 4.63
CA ALA A 127 7.96 17.49 3.40
C ALA A 127 7.00 16.30 3.21
N GLY A 128 6.75 15.52 4.27
CA GLY A 128 5.75 14.44 4.23
C GLY A 128 4.35 14.93 3.89
N GLU A 129 3.92 16.06 4.46
CA GLU A 129 2.66 16.71 4.10
C GLU A 129 2.62 17.13 2.62
N GLN A 130 3.71 17.70 2.09
CA GLN A 130 3.80 18.10 0.69
C GLN A 130 3.72 16.91 -0.27
N ILE A 131 4.32 15.77 0.07
CA ILE A 131 4.21 14.54 -0.74
C ILE A 131 2.76 14.04 -0.73
N ASN A 132 2.10 14.04 0.43
CA ASN A 132 0.69 13.68 0.53
C ASN A 132 -0.21 14.62 -0.28
N GLN A 133 0.03 15.93 -0.24
CA GLN A 133 -0.72 16.91 -1.04
C GLN A 133 -0.48 16.74 -2.55
N TRP A 134 0.75 16.42 -2.94
CA TRP A 134 1.07 16.09 -4.34
C TRP A 134 0.28 14.86 -4.78
N LEU A 135 0.31 13.78 -4.00
CA LEU A 135 -0.39 12.53 -4.33
C LEU A 135 -1.90 12.74 -4.41
N PHE A 136 -2.48 13.47 -3.45
CA PHE A 136 -3.89 13.87 -3.49
C PHE A 136 -4.25 14.53 -4.83
N THR A 137 -3.42 15.47 -5.30
CA THR A 137 -3.66 16.21 -6.53
C THR A 137 -3.62 15.30 -7.75
N GLN A 138 -2.64 14.38 -7.82
CA GLN A 138 -2.52 13.42 -8.92
C GLN A 138 -3.71 12.45 -8.96
N CYS A 139 -4.02 11.83 -7.82
CA CYS A 139 -5.11 10.86 -7.70
C CYS A 139 -6.46 11.52 -8.01
N GLN A 140 -6.72 12.72 -7.48
CA GLN A 140 -7.97 13.44 -7.75
C GLN A 140 -8.10 13.79 -9.24
N ALA A 141 -7.02 14.21 -9.90
CA ALA A 141 -7.04 14.52 -11.33
C ALA A 141 -7.38 13.30 -12.19
N ALA A 142 -6.80 12.13 -11.89
CA ALA A 142 -7.10 10.88 -12.58
C ALA A 142 -8.55 10.42 -12.32
N MET A 143 -8.99 10.44 -11.05
CA MET A 143 -10.35 10.05 -10.67
C MET A 143 -11.43 10.94 -11.32
N ASN A 144 -11.18 12.25 -11.46
CA ASN A 144 -12.09 13.19 -12.13
C ASN A 144 -12.23 12.89 -13.64
N GLN A 145 -11.25 12.21 -14.23
CA GLN A 145 -11.30 11.73 -15.61
C GLN A 145 -11.97 10.35 -15.73
N GLY A 146 -12.51 9.82 -14.63
CA GLY A 146 -13.16 8.51 -14.59
C GLY A 146 -12.19 7.33 -14.53
N LYS A 147 -10.90 7.58 -14.31
CA LYS A 147 -9.87 6.54 -14.17
C LYS A 147 -9.97 5.88 -12.79
N LYS A 148 -9.61 4.60 -12.73
CA LYS A 148 -9.26 3.90 -11.49
C LYS A 148 -7.81 4.25 -11.13
N VAL A 149 -7.48 4.22 -9.84
CA VAL A 149 -6.16 4.62 -9.35
C VAL A 149 -5.57 3.54 -8.44
N ALA A 150 -4.26 3.39 -8.50
CA ALA A 150 -3.47 2.65 -7.53
C ALA A 150 -2.17 3.40 -7.21
N VAL A 151 -1.53 3.05 -6.09
CA VAL A 151 -0.27 3.64 -5.65
C VAL A 151 0.77 2.55 -5.37
N ILE A 152 2.03 2.78 -5.72
CA ILE A 152 3.13 1.88 -5.36
C ILE A 152 4.27 2.62 -4.67
N GLY A 153 4.72 2.05 -3.55
CA GLY A 153 5.88 2.42 -2.76
C GLY A 153 5.86 3.85 -2.21
N GLY A 154 6.90 4.27 -1.50
CA GLY A 154 7.92 3.51 -0.79
C GLY A 154 7.40 3.04 0.57
N ASP A 155 7.81 3.69 1.65
CA ASP A 155 7.32 3.36 2.99
C ASP A 155 5.80 3.57 3.14
N HIS A 156 5.21 3.05 4.20
CA HIS A 156 3.75 3.07 4.36
C HIS A 156 3.18 4.47 4.70
N SER A 157 4.00 5.53 4.77
CA SER A 157 3.54 6.89 5.12
C SER A 157 2.69 7.60 4.04
N LEU A 158 2.62 7.00 2.85
CA LEU A 158 2.31 7.68 1.59
C LEU A 158 0.85 7.64 1.13
N PRO A 159 0.05 6.59 1.42
CA PRO A 159 -1.31 6.52 0.92
C PRO A 159 -2.27 7.61 1.41
N LEU A 160 -1.90 8.44 2.40
CA LEU A 160 -2.81 9.41 3.03
C LEU A 160 -3.40 10.40 2.03
N GLY A 161 -2.57 10.92 1.11
CA GLY A 161 -3.04 11.79 0.04
C GLY A 161 -4.10 11.13 -0.85
N TYR A 162 -3.97 9.83 -1.12
CA TYR A 162 -4.95 9.08 -1.89
C TYR A 162 -6.23 8.82 -1.10
N PHE A 163 -6.14 8.51 0.19
CA PHE A 163 -7.31 8.36 1.08
C PHE A 163 -8.16 9.65 1.09
N GLN A 164 -7.49 10.80 1.16
CA GLN A 164 -8.14 12.11 1.09
C GLN A 164 -8.82 12.34 -0.27
N ALA A 165 -8.21 11.93 -1.38
CA ALA A 165 -8.82 12.05 -2.70
C ALA A 165 -10.06 11.15 -2.83
N LEU A 166 -10.02 9.93 -2.32
CA LEU A 166 -11.18 9.02 -2.24
C LEU A 166 -12.31 9.62 -1.42
N ALA A 167 -11.99 10.28 -0.30
CA ALA A 167 -12.98 10.94 0.55
C ALA A 167 -13.73 12.11 -0.15
N THR A 168 -13.21 12.65 -1.25
CA THR A 168 -13.94 13.63 -2.08
C THR A 168 -15.00 13.00 -3.00
N LYS A 169 -14.94 11.68 -3.21
CA LYS A 169 -15.82 10.92 -4.12
C LYS A 169 -16.73 9.95 -3.39
N TYR A 170 -16.24 9.30 -2.34
CA TYR A 170 -16.95 8.28 -1.57
C TYR A 170 -17.33 8.84 -0.19
N GLU A 171 -18.62 8.92 0.09
CA GLU A 171 -19.14 9.39 1.39
C GLU A 171 -18.86 8.39 2.52
N ASN A 172 -18.68 7.11 2.18
CA ASN A 172 -18.42 6.02 3.12
C ASN A 172 -17.63 4.89 2.44
N TYR A 173 -16.48 4.55 2.99
CA TYR A 173 -15.67 3.40 2.58
C TYR A 173 -14.85 2.83 3.75
N GLY A 174 -14.35 1.61 3.60
CA GLY A 174 -13.48 0.98 4.57
C GLY A 174 -12.11 0.69 3.99
N ILE A 175 -11.12 0.50 4.87
CA ILE A 175 -9.78 0.05 4.50
C ILE A 175 -9.63 -1.40 4.94
N LEU A 176 -9.28 -2.29 4.01
CA LEU A 176 -8.71 -3.59 4.28
C LEU A 176 -7.18 -3.44 4.28
N HIS A 177 -6.59 -3.55 5.45
CA HIS A 177 -5.17 -3.30 5.69
C HIS A 177 -4.45 -4.63 5.95
N ILE A 178 -3.53 -5.01 5.07
CA ILE A 178 -2.67 -6.20 5.23
C ILE A 178 -1.31 -5.71 5.72
N ASP A 179 -0.92 -6.06 6.95
CA ASP A 179 0.28 -5.52 7.59
C ASP A 179 0.72 -6.38 8.79
N ALA A 180 2.00 -6.36 9.15
CA ALA A 180 2.47 -6.89 10.42
C ALA A 180 2.21 -5.95 11.61
N HIS A 181 2.04 -4.65 11.34
CA HIS A 181 1.93 -3.54 12.26
C HIS A 181 0.58 -2.85 12.19
N ALA A 182 0.19 -2.18 13.28
CA ALA A 182 -1.10 -1.48 13.31
C ALA A 182 -1.05 -0.08 12.68
N ASP A 183 0.12 0.56 12.68
CA ASP A 183 0.35 1.92 12.21
C ASP A 183 -0.60 2.97 12.81
N LEU A 184 -0.94 2.77 14.08
CA LEU A 184 -1.89 3.59 14.83
C LEU A 184 -1.17 4.56 15.78
N ARG A 185 0.13 4.81 15.60
CA ARG A 185 0.86 5.77 16.42
C ARG A 185 0.59 7.18 15.94
N ASP A 186 0.31 8.10 16.86
CA ASP A 186 0.08 9.53 16.52
C ASP A 186 1.28 10.14 15.79
N ALA A 187 2.48 9.84 16.29
CA ALA A 187 3.75 10.08 15.61
C ALA A 187 4.74 8.99 16.00
N TYR A 188 5.71 8.71 15.13
CA TYR A 188 6.82 7.82 15.41
C TYR A 188 8.14 8.56 15.22
N GLU A 189 9.01 8.52 16.23
CA GLU A 189 10.26 9.32 16.26
C GLU A 189 10.04 10.83 16.03
N GLY A 190 8.82 11.32 16.35
CA GLY A 190 8.39 12.71 16.14
C GLY A 190 7.84 12.98 14.73
N PHE A 191 7.92 12.02 13.82
CA PHE A 191 7.37 12.14 12.47
C PHE A 191 5.86 11.87 12.48
N GLU A 192 5.07 12.87 12.08
CA GLU A 192 3.60 12.79 12.06
C GLU A 192 3.09 12.02 10.83
N PHE A 193 3.80 12.14 9.72
CA PHE A 193 3.55 11.41 8.47
C PHE A 193 4.60 10.30 8.33
N SER A 194 4.50 9.31 9.23
CA SER A 194 5.42 8.16 9.28
C SER A 194 4.75 6.88 8.82
N HIS A 195 5.56 5.88 8.44
CA HIS A 195 5.10 4.53 8.16
C HIS A 195 4.25 3.99 9.32
N ALA A 196 4.67 4.18 10.57
CA ALA A 196 3.92 3.73 11.74
C ALA A 196 2.73 4.62 12.17
N SER A 197 2.37 5.66 11.39
CA SER A 197 1.32 6.64 11.73
C SER A 197 0.24 6.79 10.68
N ILE A 198 0.36 6.10 9.55
CA ILE A 198 -0.55 6.27 8.41
C ILE A 198 -1.99 5.96 8.79
N MET A 199 -2.25 4.87 9.51
CA MET A 199 -3.60 4.47 9.88
C MET A 199 -4.18 5.35 10.98
N PHE A 200 -3.35 5.87 11.90
CA PHE A 200 -3.78 6.91 12.84
C PHE A 200 -4.29 8.17 12.13
N ASN A 201 -3.60 8.57 11.06
CA ASN A 201 -4.03 9.70 10.24
C ASN A 201 -5.24 9.36 9.38
N ALA A 202 -5.34 8.13 8.86
CA ALA A 202 -6.46 7.67 8.05
C ALA A 202 -7.78 7.72 8.83
N ILE A 203 -7.82 7.24 10.08
CA ILE A 203 -9.05 7.24 10.88
C ILE A 203 -9.54 8.66 11.26
N LYS A 204 -8.72 9.70 11.08
CA LYS A 204 -9.18 11.10 11.21
C LYS A 204 -10.07 11.53 10.04
N ILE A 205 -10.05 10.81 8.91
CA ILE A 205 -10.91 11.05 7.74
C ILE A 205 -12.31 10.47 8.03
N PRO A 206 -13.37 11.30 8.09
CA PRO A 206 -14.71 10.83 8.49
C PRO A 206 -15.33 9.80 7.55
N GLN A 207 -14.98 9.83 6.26
CA GLN A 207 -15.47 8.93 5.23
C GLN A 207 -14.92 7.50 5.38
N ILE A 208 -13.81 7.32 6.12
CA ILE A 208 -13.28 6.01 6.48
C ILE A 208 -14.09 5.48 7.66
N SER A 209 -15.10 4.66 7.36
CA SER A 209 -16.03 4.13 8.36
C SER A 209 -15.47 2.94 9.12
N ASN A 210 -14.59 2.16 8.48
CA ASN A 210 -14.01 0.96 9.05
C ASN A 210 -12.56 0.80 8.63
N LEU A 211 -11.69 0.48 9.59
CA LEU A 211 -10.34 -0.02 9.34
C LEU A 211 -10.29 -1.48 9.81
N VAL A 212 -10.06 -2.40 8.87
CA VAL A 212 -9.95 -3.83 9.15
C VAL A 212 -8.52 -4.27 8.85
N GLN A 213 -7.79 -4.62 9.91
CA GLN A 213 -6.37 -4.95 9.84
C GLN A 213 -6.18 -6.45 9.92
N VAL A 214 -5.27 -7.02 9.13
CA VAL A 214 -5.07 -8.46 9.03
C VAL A 214 -3.57 -8.76 9.05
N ALA A 215 -3.20 -9.79 9.81
CA ALA A 215 -1.83 -10.27 10.03
C ALA A 215 -0.99 -9.49 11.06
N ILE A 216 -1.64 -8.62 11.85
CA ILE A 216 -1.01 -7.84 12.91
C ILE A 216 -0.34 -8.76 13.93
N ARG A 217 0.95 -8.50 14.21
CA ARG A 217 1.76 -9.33 15.11
C ARG A 217 2.90 -8.59 15.79
N ASP A 218 3.22 -7.37 15.37
CA ASP A 218 4.11 -6.47 16.12
C ASP A 218 3.39 -5.13 16.35
N ILE A 219 3.00 -4.88 17.60
CA ILE A 219 2.08 -3.80 17.98
C ILE A 219 2.34 -3.38 19.43
N CYS A 220 2.20 -2.08 19.75
CA CYS A 220 2.32 -1.61 21.13
C CYS A 220 0.97 -1.51 21.87
N GLN A 221 1.03 -1.35 23.19
CA GLN A 221 -0.17 -1.27 24.03
C GLN A 221 -1.09 -0.09 23.67
N ASP A 222 -0.52 1.08 23.39
CA ASP A 222 -1.32 2.27 23.04
C ASP A 222 -2.14 2.05 21.76
N GLU A 223 -1.59 1.32 20.78
CA GLU A 223 -2.30 0.96 19.55
C GLU A 223 -3.43 -0.04 19.84
N VAL A 224 -3.20 -1.02 20.73
CA VAL A 224 -4.24 -1.95 21.20
C VAL A 224 -5.37 -1.19 21.89
N ASP A 225 -5.04 -0.20 22.73
CA ASP A 225 -6.02 0.63 23.43
C ASP A 225 -6.86 1.44 22.42
N ILE A 226 -6.23 2.05 21.41
CA ILE A 226 -6.92 2.74 20.30
C ILE A 226 -7.92 1.80 19.60
N ILE A 227 -7.51 0.56 19.30
CA ILE A 227 -8.39 -0.43 18.65
C ILE A 227 -9.60 -0.74 19.54
N GLN A 228 -9.38 -0.99 20.84
CA GLN A 228 -10.45 -1.34 21.78
C GLN A 228 -11.42 -0.18 22.03
N GLU A 229 -10.92 1.05 22.09
CA GLU A 229 -11.70 2.27 22.32
C GLU A 229 -12.42 2.76 21.06
N SER A 230 -12.12 2.20 19.89
CA SER A 230 -12.69 2.59 18.59
C SER A 230 -14.19 2.27 18.42
N ASN A 231 -14.80 1.55 19.37
CA ASN A 231 -16.20 1.09 19.31
C ASN A 231 -16.54 0.31 18.01
N GLY A 232 -15.61 -0.53 17.54
CA GLY A 232 -15.78 -1.35 16.34
C GLY A 232 -15.45 -0.63 15.02
N ARG A 233 -15.01 0.63 15.08
CA ARG A 233 -14.49 1.34 13.91
C ARG A 233 -13.18 0.72 13.41
N ILE A 234 -12.36 0.19 14.32
CA ILE A 234 -11.12 -0.52 14.00
C ILE A 234 -11.27 -1.98 14.45
N THR A 235 -11.01 -2.92 13.54
CA THR A 235 -11.02 -4.36 13.82
C THR A 235 -9.69 -4.98 13.40
N ALA A 236 -8.93 -5.51 14.36
CA ALA A 236 -7.65 -6.15 14.10
C ALA A 236 -7.75 -7.67 14.19
N TYR A 237 -7.28 -8.36 13.15
CA TYR A 237 -7.10 -9.81 13.09
C TYR A 237 -5.62 -10.13 13.27
N TYR A 238 -5.25 -10.44 14.51
CA TYR A 238 -3.88 -10.78 14.87
C TYR A 238 -3.44 -12.11 14.25
N ASP A 239 -2.20 -12.18 13.75
CA ASP A 239 -1.65 -13.39 13.09
C ASP A 239 -1.77 -14.61 14.02
N GLN A 240 -1.40 -14.47 15.29
CA GLN A 240 -1.51 -15.56 16.27
C GLN A 240 -2.95 -16.09 16.42
N ALA A 241 -3.95 -15.20 16.44
CA ALA A 241 -5.35 -15.59 16.56
C ALA A 241 -5.87 -16.25 15.27
N ILE A 242 -5.44 -15.76 14.10
CA ILE A 242 -5.71 -16.40 12.80
C ILE A 242 -5.14 -17.82 12.79
N LYS A 243 -3.85 -18.00 13.13
CA LYS A 243 -3.21 -19.32 13.16
C LYS A 243 -3.88 -20.24 14.18
N GLN A 244 -4.29 -19.75 15.34
CA GLN A 244 -5.02 -20.55 16.33
C GLN A 244 -6.36 -21.07 15.78
N LYS A 245 -7.13 -20.23 15.07
CA LYS A 245 -8.38 -20.65 14.39
C LYS A 245 -8.10 -21.73 13.35
N LEU A 246 -7.08 -21.54 12.52
CA LEU A 246 -6.66 -22.54 11.52
C LEU A 246 -6.26 -23.88 12.18
N TYR A 247 -5.45 -23.84 13.24
CA TYR A 247 -5.04 -25.05 13.98
C TYR A 247 -6.20 -25.74 14.70
N SER A 248 -7.25 -25.01 15.03
CA SER A 248 -8.49 -25.59 15.58
C SER A 248 -9.39 -26.24 14.52
N GLY A 249 -9.02 -26.17 13.24
CA GLY A 249 -9.73 -26.78 12.12
C GLY A 249 -10.71 -25.85 11.39
N MET A 250 -10.70 -24.55 11.69
CA MET A 250 -11.46 -23.56 10.91
C MET A 250 -10.80 -23.38 9.54
N ASN A 251 -11.60 -23.27 8.47
CA ASN A 251 -11.06 -23.05 7.14
C ASN A 251 -10.68 -21.58 6.95
N TRP A 252 -9.69 -21.32 6.11
CA TRP A 252 -9.29 -19.95 5.79
C TRP A 252 -10.46 -19.13 5.18
N ILE A 253 -11.29 -19.75 4.35
CA ILE A 253 -12.47 -19.10 3.74
C ILE A 253 -13.45 -18.59 4.81
N ASP A 254 -13.68 -19.36 5.88
CA ASP A 254 -14.57 -18.94 6.97
C ASP A 254 -14.01 -17.70 7.69
N ILE A 255 -12.68 -17.68 7.89
CA ILE A 255 -11.97 -16.52 8.47
C ILE A 255 -12.04 -15.31 7.52
N CYS A 256 -11.87 -15.51 6.21
CA CYS A 256 -12.04 -14.45 5.22
C CYS A 256 -13.43 -13.82 5.31
N GLN A 257 -14.49 -14.63 5.42
CA GLN A 257 -15.86 -14.12 5.57
C GLN A 257 -16.04 -13.31 6.85
N GLU A 258 -15.45 -13.76 7.98
CA GLU A 258 -15.43 -12.96 9.21
C GLU A 258 -14.77 -11.59 9.00
N ILE A 259 -13.59 -11.56 8.37
CA ILE A 259 -12.85 -10.32 8.06
C ILE A 259 -13.71 -9.40 7.20
N ILE A 260 -14.26 -9.94 6.11
CA ILE A 260 -15.05 -9.19 5.12
C ILE A 260 -16.33 -8.62 5.72
N ASN A 261 -16.96 -9.31 6.68
CA ASN A 261 -18.18 -8.84 7.34
C ASN A 261 -18.00 -7.52 8.13
N ASN A 262 -16.76 -7.14 8.46
CA ASN A 262 -16.44 -5.86 9.10
C ASN A 262 -16.20 -4.71 8.10
N LEU A 263 -16.24 -4.98 6.79
CA LEU A 263 -16.03 -3.99 5.74
C LEU A 263 -17.37 -3.50 5.14
N PRO A 264 -17.49 -2.21 4.80
CA PRO A 264 -18.64 -1.67 4.06
C PRO A 264 -18.59 -2.09 2.57
N GLU A 265 -19.53 -1.58 1.76
CA GLU A 265 -19.62 -1.90 0.32
C GLU A 265 -18.37 -1.48 -0.47
N ASN A 266 -17.88 -0.26 -0.24
CA ASN A 266 -16.70 0.28 -0.90
C ASN A 266 -15.47 0.03 -0.04
N VAL A 267 -14.46 -0.64 -0.61
CA VAL A 267 -13.26 -1.06 0.12
C VAL A 267 -12.01 -0.59 -0.59
N TYR A 268 -11.14 0.06 0.15
CA TYR A 268 -9.79 0.34 -0.26
C TYR A 268 -8.86 -0.76 0.28
N ILE A 269 -7.91 -1.24 -0.51
CA ILE A 269 -6.93 -2.24 -0.05
C ILE A 269 -5.58 -1.56 0.13
N SER A 270 -5.11 -1.50 1.38
CA SER A 270 -3.77 -1.02 1.71
C SER A 270 -2.90 -2.25 2.00
N PHE A 271 -1.84 -2.45 1.21
CA PHE A 271 -1.04 -3.67 1.26
C PHE A 271 0.40 -3.35 1.64
N ASP A 272 0.73 -3.56 2.90
CA ASP A 272 2.11 -3.65 3.33
C ASP A 272 2.65 -5.07 3.06
N VAL A 273 3.78 -5.15 2.36
CA VAL A 273 4.36 -6.46 2.07
C VAL A 273 4.94 -7.16 3.30
N ASP A 274 5.19 -6.46 4.40
CA ASP A 274 5.60 -7.07 5.65
C ASP A 274 4.46 -7.84 6.36
N GLY A 275 3.21 -7.63 5.95
CA GLY A 275 2.07 -8.48 6.34
C GLY A 275 2.20 -9.93 5.87
N LEU A 276 3.09 -10.18 4.90
CA LEU A 276 3.44 -11.51 4.41
C LEU A 276 4.52 -12.19 5.27
N ASP A 277 4.67 -13.50 5.07
CA ASP A 277 5.85 -14.22 5.55
C ASP A 277 7.13 -13.61 4.97
N PRO A 278 8.15 -13.29 5.79
CA PRO A 278 9.39 -12.64 5.33
C PRO A 278 10.12 -13.36 4.20
N LYS A 279 9.85 -14.64 3.92
CA LYS A 279 10.41 -15.31 2.73
C LYS A 279 9.93 -14.71 1.40
N LEU A 280 8.81 -13.97 1.41
CA LEU A 280 8.22 -13.36 0.22
C LEU A 280 8.81 -11.98 -0.05
N CYS A 281 8.99 -11.15 0.99
CA CYS A 281 9.68 -9.85 0.89
C CYS A 281 10.72 -9.70 2.02
N PRO A 282 11.87 -10.41 1.96
CA PRO A 282 12.87 -10.41 3.02
C PRO A 282 13.61 -9.08 3.19
N ASN A 283 13.48 -8.16 2.22
CA ASN A 283 14.16 -6.87 2.23
C ASN A 283 13.20 -5.69 2.43
N THR A 284 11.98 -5.96 2.90
CA THR A 284 11.10 -4.94 3.50
C THR A 284 11.79 -4.23 4.67
N GLY A 285 11.33 -3.03 5.00
CA GLY A 285 11.88 -2.19 6.06
C GLY A 285 11.86 -2.86 7.43
N THR A 286 10.76 -3.51 7.82
CA THR A 286 10.52 -4.05 9.17
C THR A 286 10.01 -5.49 9.12
N PRO A 287 10.82 -6.49 8.71
CA PRO A 287 10.34 -7.86 8.58
C PRO A 287 10.01 -8.49 9.94
N VAL A 288 8.77 -8.99 10.09
CA VAL A 288 8.32 -9.68 11.31
C VAL A 288 8.08 -11.18 11.06
N PRO A 289 8.68 -12.10 11.85
CA PRO A 289 8.45 -13.55 11.70
C PRO A 289 6.96 -13.94 11.78
N GLY A 290 6.54 -14.91 10.95
CA GLY A 290 5.13 -15.27 10.80
C GLY A 290 4.47 -14.50 9.65
N GLY A 291 3.14 -14.42 9.62
CA GLY A 291 2.41 -13.71 8.57
C GLY A 291 1.71 -14.61 7.55
N LEU A 292 1.20 -13.97 6.50
CA LEU A 292 0.39 -14.62 5.48
C LEU A 292 1.24 -15.14 4.31
N GLU A 293 0.81 -16.26 3.74
CA GLU A 293 1.25 -16.61 2.38
C GLU A 293 0.54 -15.73 1.36
N LEU A 294 1.17 -15.50 0.21
CA LEU A 294 0.59 -14.72 -0.88
C LEU A 294 -0.75 -15.30 -1.37
N GLU A 295 -0.90 -16.62 -1.43
CA GLU A 295 -2.18 -17.23 -1.81
C GLU A 295 -3.29 -17.04 -0.77
N GLN A 296 -2.94 -16.83 0.50
CA GLN A 296 -3.94 -16.50 1.53
C GLN A 296 -4.51 -15.10 1.31
N THR A 297 -3.67 -14.12 0.97
CA THR A 297 -4.14 -12.76 0.66
C THR A 297 -4.97 -12.75 -0.62
N TYR A 298 -4.55 -13.48 -1.66
CA TYR A 298 -5.33 -13.61 -2.89
C TYR A 298 -6.68 -14.28 -2.64
N CYS A 299 -6.74 -15.31 -1.78
CA CYS A 299 -8.01 -15.90 -1.39
C CYS A 299 -8.92 -14.89 -0.67
N LEU A 300 -8.38 -14.08 0.23
CA LEU A 300 -9.14 -13.03 0.92
C LEU A 300 -9.70 -12.00 -0.07
N PHE A 301 -8.90 -11.56 -1.06
CA PHE A 301 -9.35 -10.60 -2.05
C PHE A 301 -10.38 -11.18 -3.03
N ARG A 302 -10.26 -12.46 -3.42
CA ARG A 302 -11.29 -13.16 -4.19
C ARG A 302 -12.60 -13.20 -3.42
N GLU A 303 -12.56 -13.58 -2.14
CA GLU A 303 -13.76 -13.61 -1.30
C GLU A 303 -14.36 -12.21 -1.09
N LEU A 304 -13.53 -11.17 -1.03
CA LEU A 304 -13.99 -9.79 -0.97
C LEU A 304 -14.82 -9.44 -2.21
N VAL A 305 -14.31 -9.75 -3.41
CA VAL A 305 -15.04 -9.54 -4.67
C VAL A 305 -16.31 -10.40 -4.72
N ASN A 306 -16.21 -11.69 -4.39
CA ASN A 306 -17.35 -12.62 -4.36
C ASN A 306 -18.46 -12.18 -3.39
N SER A 307 -18.13 -11.39 -2.36
CA SER A 307 -19.11 -10.81 -1.43
C SER A 307 -19.95 -9.68 -2.03
N GLY A 308 -19.63 -9.23 -3.25
CA GLY A 308 -20.28 -8.09 -3.92
C GLY A 308 -19.74 -6.73 -3.51
N ARG A 309 -18.65 -6.68 -2.73
CA ARG A 309 -17.97 -5.43 -2.36
C ARG A 309 -17.13 -4.92 -3.52
N LYS A 310 -17.00 -3.61 -3.61
CA LYS A 310 -16.27 -2.92 -4.67
C LYS A 310 -14.93 -2.45 -4.15
N ILE A 311 -13.86 -2.87 -4.80
CA ILE A 311 -12.53 -2.31 -4.54
C ILE A 311 -12.51 -0.91 -5.18
N ILE A 312 -12.17 0.14 -4.45
CA ILE A 312 -12.21 1.54 -4.95
C ILE A 312 -10.82 2.12 -5.26
N GLY A 313 -9.78 1.37 -4.90
CA GLY A 313 -8.37 1.74 -5.04
C GLY A 313 -7.52 0.78 -4.22
N PHE A 314 -6.22 0.81 -4.47
CA PHE A 314 -5.26 0.10 -3.62
C PHE A 314 -3.88 0.77 -3.60
N ASP A 315 -3.09 0.47 -2.57
CA ASP A 315 -1.66 0.71 -2.54
C ASP A 315 -0.88 -0.57 -2.22
N ILE A 316 0.40 -0.55 -2.58
CA ILE A 316 1.39 -1.53 -2.15
C ILE A 316 2.63 -0.77 -1.67
N CYS A 317 2.98 -0.95 -0.40
CA CYS A 317 4.10 -0.27 0.26
C CYS A 317 5.17 -1.26 0.74
N GLU A 318 6.29 -0.72 1.21
CA GLU A 318 7.42 -1.44 1.84
C GLU A 318 8.11 -2.52 0.99
N VAL A 319 7.92 -2.49 -0.34
CA VAL A 319 8.69 -3.37 -1.25
C VAL A 319 10.16 -3.03 -1.17
N GLY A 320 10.98 -4.00 -0.75
CA GLY A 320 12.43 -3.86 -0.59
C GLY A 320 13.21 -3.68 -1.89
N ASP A 321 14.48 -3.29 -1.75
CA ASP A 321 15.41 -3.07 -2.87
C ASP A 321 16.05 -4.37 -3.40
N ALA A 322 15.24 -5.40 -3.64
CA ALA A 322 15.70 -6.67 -4.18
C ALA A 322 14.83 -7.14 -5.36
N GLU A 323 15.44 -7.92 -6.25
CA GLU A 323 14.75 -8.48 -7.41
C GLU A 323 13.58 -9.37 -7.00
N TRP A 324 13.75 -10.17 -5.94
CA TRP A 324 12.71 -11.05 -5.43
C TRP A 324 11.53 -10.27 -4.83
N ASP A 325 11.80 -9.25 -4.02
CA ASP A 325 10.77 -8.37 -3.45
C ASP A 325 10.00 -7.64 -4.56
N GLY A 326 10.70 -7.14 -5.59
CA GLY A 326 10.08 -6.58 -6.79
C GLY A 326 9.20 -7.58 -7.55
N ASN A 327 9.63 -8.84 -7.64
CA ASN A 327 8.88 -9.93 -8.27
C ASN A 327 7.56 -10.24 -7.54
N VAL A 328 7.60 -10.25 -6.21
CA VAL A 328 6.41 -10.41 -5.37
C VAL A 328 5.50 -9.19 -5.48
N GLY A 329 6.06 -7.98 -5.33
CA GLY A 329 5.34 -6.72 -5.46
C GLY A 329 4.60 -6.59 -6.80
N ALA A 330 5.28 -6.90 -7.92
CA ALA A 330 4.67 -6.83 -9.25
C ALA A 330 3.49 -7.80 -9.42
N ARG A 331 3.55 -9.00 -8.82
CA ARG A 331 2.42 -9.96 -8.82
C ARG A 331 1.26 -9.48 -7.97
N ILE A 332 1.53 -8.83 -6.83
CA ILE A 332 0.48 -8.21 -6.01
C ILE A 332 -0.19 -7.06 -6.77
N VAL A 333 0.59 -6.16 -7.40
CA VAL A 333 0.05 -5.08 -8.26
C VAL A 333 -0.87 -5.65 -9.32
N TYR A 334 -0.39 -6.65 -10.07
CA TYR A 334 -1.17 -7.22 -11.16
C TYR A 334 -2.43 -7.92 -10.65
N LYS A 335 -2.33 -8.64 -9.53
CA LYS A 335 -3.49 -9.30 -8.94
C LYS A 335 -4.56 -8.32 -8.49
N LEU A 336 -4.15 -7.27 -7.77
CA LEU A 336 -5.07 -6.24 -7.31
C LEU A 336 -5.66 -5.44 -8.47
N ALA A 337 -4.90 -5.15 -9.53
CA ALA A 337 -5.42 -4.52 -10.74
C ALA A 337 -6.54 -5.35 -11.41
N ASN A 338 -6.36 -6.68 -11.47
CA ASN A 338 -7.37 -7.59 -12.02
C ASN A 338 -8.62 -7.63 -11.15
N LEU A 339 -8.48 -7.78 -9.83
CA LEU A 339 -9.62 -7.87 -8.90
C LEU A 339 -10.35 -6.53 -8.75
N LEU A 340 -9.62 -5.41 -8.79
CA LEU A 340 -10.18 -4.07 -8.88
C LEU A 340 -11.02 -3.88 -10.15
N ASP A 341 -10.61 -4.48 -11.26
CA ASP A 341 -11.43 -4.41 -12.46
C ASP A 341 -12.68 -5.28 -12.37
N LEU A 342 -12.48 -6.54 -11.99
CA LEU A 342 -13.52 -7.54 -11.84
C LEU A 342 -14.63 -7.08 -10.87
N SER A 343 -14.28 -6.43 -9.75
CA SER A 343 -15.27 -6.00 -8.75
C SER A 343 -16.22 -4.90 -9.24
N HIS A 344 -15.98 -4.30 -10.41
CA HIS A 344 -16.87 -3.30 -11.04
C HIS A 344 -17.65 -3.86 -12.23
N GLN A 345 -17.43 -5.12 -12.60
CA GLN A 345 -18.15 -5.80 -13.68
C GLN A 345 -19.30 -6.69 -13.19
N GLN A 346 -19.34 -6.99 -11.88
CA GLN A 346 -20.30 -7.89 -11.24
C GLN A 346 -21.60 -7.20 -10.83
#